data_AF-A0A661RKC7-F1
#
_entry.id   AF-A0A661RKC7-F1
#
_cell.length_a   1.000
_cell.length_b   1.000
_cell.length_c   1.000
_cell.angle_alpha   90.00
_cell.angle_beta   90.00
_cell.angle_gamma   90.00
#
_symmetry.space_group_name_H-M   'P 1'
#
loop_
_entity.id
_entity.type
_entity.pdbx_description
1 polymer ?
#
loop_
_entity_poly.entity_id
_entity_poly.type
_entity_poly.pdbx_seq_one_letter_code
_entity_poly.pdbx_strand_id
1 'polypeptide(L)'
;MKISFRVFQIITVCLMIPIVCHAFDKWPDTGQIDSYTDTVGEDSDYTINPPSYTKLGVNGVVLLDGAAIESGWIMTRDNVTGLIWEVKTDDGSIHDKNNKYTWCDSNIDNPGTCGEGTDTEDFIHKLNSESFGGFDDWRLPTIKELSSIAKTGRHSPTINTHFFPNIGLLPDYYWSSTSYTNNYHVWQVYFYNFGFISTKPKLNQGYVCAVRGPKSNEPALIDNGDTVTDTKTGLMWLKESHGTVDWEAAINYCETLSSANHDDWRLPNRNELQSLVDYSKSKPAIDTALFPDTHSSNYWSSTTQAFLTTQAWFVNFDSGLLDYYDKSDTFYSYYVRPVRGGLPASLKDSFIGLKVMTSYQTTTDLSGDVNGNNKIDLLESIYILQKITRRIE
;
A
#
# COMPACT_ATOMS: atom_id res chain seq x y z
N MET A 1 47.21 -22.76 -24.57
CA MET A 1 45.90 -22.41 -25.16
C MET A 1 45.05 -21.84 -24.03
N LYS A 2 44.71 -20.56 -24.12
CA LYS A 2 44.01 -19.76 -23.10
C LYS A 2 42.54 -20.17 -23.03
N ILE A 3 42.08 -20.70 -21.91
CA ILE A 3 40.68 -20.54 -21.47
C ILE A 3 40.78 -19.77 -20.16
N SER A 4 40.48 -18.48 -20.29
CA SER A 4 41.02 -17.37 -19.53
C SER A 4 39.87 -16.72 -18.76
N PHE A 5 40.01 -16.61 -17.44
CA PHE A 5 39.67 -15.41 -16.65
C PHE A 5 38.24 -14.79 -16.72
N ARG A 6 37.27 -15.37 -17.43
CA ARG A 6 35.93 -14.77 -17.61
C ARG A 6 34.87 -15.20 -16.58
N VAL A 7 35.08 -16.27 -15.83
CA VAL A 7 34.09 -16.75 -14.85
C VAL A 7 34.12 -15.92 -13.55
N PHE A 8 35.29 -15.38 -13.19
CA PHE A 8 35.42 -14.56 -11.98
C PHE A 8 34.94 -13.11 -12.16
N GLN A 9 34.87 -12.61 -13.39
CA GLN A 9 34.37 -11.24 -13.66
C GLN A 9 32.84 -11.15 -13.65
N ILE A 10 32.12 -12.26 -13.82
CA ILE A 10 30.65 -12.27 -13.81
C ILE A 10 30.10 -12.33 -12.38
N ILE A 11 30.83 -12.97 -11.45
CA ILE A 11 30.42 -13.07 -10.04
C ILE A 11 30.55 -11.73 -9.30
N THR A 12 31.46 -10.84 -9.72
CA THR A 12 31.61 -9.51 -9.10
C THR A 12 30.61 -8.47 -9.61
N VAL A 13 29.99 -8.66 -10.78
CA VAL A 13 29.02 -7.69 -11.33
C VAL A 13 27.59 -7.91 -10.76
N CYS A 14 27.26 -9.12 -10.29
CA CYS A 14 25.95 -9.40 -9.68
C CYS A 14 25.82 -9.02 -8.20
N LEU A 15 26.88 -8.51 -7.55
CA LEU A 15 26.86 -8.08 -6.14
C LEU A 15 26.89 -6.55 -5.95
N MET A 16 26.80 -5.77 -7.03
CA MET A 16 26.74 -4.30 -6.97
C MET A 16 25.64 -3.71 -7.84
N ILE A 17 24.48 -4.37 -7.91
CA ILE A 17 23.24 -3.62 -8.13
C ILE A 17 22.78 -3.29 -6.72
N PRO A 18 22.84 -2.02 -6.25
CA PRO A 18 22.11 -1.68 -5.06
C PRO A 18 20.66 -2.07 -5.34
N ILE A 19 20.12 -3.04 -4.59
CA ILE A 19 18.68 -3.20 -4.50
C ILE A 19 18.24 -1.88 -3.86
N VAL A 20 17.86 -0.93 -4.70
CA VAL A 20 17.21 0.28 -4.24
C VAL A 20 15.86 -0.22 -3.75
N CYS A 21 15.79 -0.55 -2.46
CA CYS A 21 14.51 -0.78 -1.79
C CYS A 21 13.74 0.53 -1.89
N HIS A 22 12.58 0.50 -2.55
CA HIS A 22 11.66 1.63 -2.57
C HIS A 22 10.51 1.32 -1.61
N ALA A 23 9.92 2.36 -1.02
CA ALA A 23 8.62 2.19 -0.37
C ALA A 23 7.57 1.96 -1.45
N PHE A 24 6.62 1.06 -1.17
CA PHE A 24 5.58 0.59 -2.08
C PHE A 24 6.07 -0.19 -3.31
N ASP A 25 7.10 -1.01 -3.17
CA ASP A 25 7.30 -2.16 -4.09
C ASP A 25 6.09 -3.13 -4.03
N LYS A 26 5.27 -3.02 -2.97
CA LYS A 26 3.98 -3.69 -2.83
C LYS A 26 2.98 -2.71 -2.23
N TRP A 27 1.74 -2.76 -2.70
CA TRP A 27 0.65 -1.98 -2.12
C TRP A 27 -0.04 -2.79 -1.01
N PRO A 28 -0.17 -2.28 0.23
CA PRO A 28 -0.83 -2.99 1.31
C PRO A 28 -2.32 -3.20 1.04
N ASP A 29 -2.76 -4.43 1.29
CA ASP A 29 -4.16 -4.78 1.36
C ASP A 29 -4.91 -4.01 2.46
N THR A 30 -6.24 -3.96 2.38
CA THR A 30 -7.08 -3.34 3.43
C THR A 30 -7.12 -4.17 4.71
N GLY A 31 -6.79 -5.47 4.63
CA GLY A 31 -6.92 -6.44 5.70
C GLY A 31 -8.37 -6.84 5.98
N GLN A 32 -9.27 -6.63 5.02
CA GLN A 32 -10.64 -7.15 5.05
C GLN A 32 -10.63 -8.64 4.71
N ILE A 33 -11.13 -9.46 5.63
CA ILE A 33 -11.11 -10.94 5.50
C ILE A 33 -12.50 -11.57 5.62
N ASP A 34 -13.50 -10.78 6.03
CA ASP A 34 -14.87 -11.24 6.13
C ASP A 34 -15.61 -10.95 4.82
N SER A 35 -16.39 -11.91 4.34
CA SER A 35 -17.31 -11.74 3.22
C SER A 35 -18.59 -11.06 3.70
N TYR A 36 -19.09 -10.07 2.95
CA TYR A 36 -20.27 -9.30 3.31
C TYR A 36 -21.44 -9.46 2.34
N THR A 37 -21.21 -10.05 1.18
CA THR A 37 -22.25 -10.53 0.27
C THR A 37 -21.98 -11.97 -0.17
N ASP A 38 -22.93 -12.55 -0.91
CA ASP A 38 -22.78 -13.84 -1.59
C ASP A 38 -22.09 -13.71 -2.97
N THR A 39 -21.72 -12.50 -3.38
CA THR A 39 -21.08 -12.21 -4.68
C THR A 39 -19.58 -12.38 -4.56
N VAL A 40 -18.98 -13.24 -5.38
CA VAL A 40 -17.52 -13.36 -5.48
C VAL A 40 -16.95 -12.12 -6.17
N GLY A 41 -15.89 -11.57 -5.60
CA GLY A 41 -15.15 -10.43 -6.13
C GLY A 41 -15.04 -9.25 -5.15
N GLU A 42 -15.46 -9.45 -3.90
CA GLU A 42 -15.24 -8.49 -2.83
C GLU A 42 -13.76 -8.45 -2.42
N ASP A 43 -13.38 -7.44 -1.65
CA ASP A 43 -12.00 -7.29 -1.13
C ASP A 43 -11.54 -8.55 -0.38
N SER A 44 -12.44 -9.18 0.38
CA SER A 44 -12.13 -10.39 1.15
C SER A 44 -11.78 -11.61 0.30
N ASP A 45 -12.18 -11.64 -0.98
CA ASP A 45 -11.86 -12.72 -1.91
C ASP A 45 -10.41 -12.62 -2.44
N TYR A 46 -9.78 -11.45 -2.28
CA TYR A 46 -8.48 -11.11 -2.85
C TYR A 46 -7.48 -10.65 -1.80
N THR A 47 -6.95 -11.57 -0.98
CA THR A 47 -5.90 -11.22 0.00
C THR A 47 -4.53 -11.00 -0.68
N ILE A 48 -4.22 -9.75 -1.07
CA ILE A 48 -2.99 -9.40 -1.79
C ILE A 48 -2.11 -8.47 -0.94
N ASN A 49 -0.97 -8.99 -0.47
CA ASN A 49 -0.07 -8.27 0.44
C ASN A 49 -0.76 -7.85 1.77
N PRO A 50 -1.27 -8.82 2.55
CA PRO A 50 -1.98 -8.52 3.80
C PRO A 50 -1.09 -7.72 4.79
N PRO A 51 -1.69 -6.82 5.60
CA PRO A 51 -0.93 -6.02 6.56
C PRO A 51 -0.06 -6.87 7.47
N SER A 52 1.23 -6.56 7.54
CA SER A 52 2.21 -7.30 8.33
C SER A 52 3.20 -6.34 8.96
N TYR A 53 3.44 -6.49 10.27
CA TYR A 53 4.23 -5.52 11.03
C TYR A 53 5.26 -6.21 11.93
N THR A 54 6.35 -5.50 12.23
CA THR A 54 7.40 -5.93 13.17
C THR A 54 7.65 -4.82 14.20
N LYS A 55 7.65 -5.16 15.49
CA LYS A 55 8.02 -4.23 16.57
C LYS A 55 9.53 -4.04 16.61
N LEU A 56 9.96 -2.79 16.72
CA LEU A 56 11.37 -2.40 16.74
C LEU A 56 11.71 -1.55 17.97
N GLY A 57 12.88 -1.82 18.55
CA GLY A 57 13.53 -0.98 19.54
C GLY A 57 14.60 -0.06 18.93
N VAL A 58 15.44 0.51 19.79
CA VAL A 58 16.55 1.39 19.38
C VAL A 58 17.45 0.71 18.34
N ASN A 59 17.94 1.49 17.37
CA ASN A 59 18.76 1.07 16.23
C ASN A 59 18.10 0.00 15.35
N GLY A 60 16.77 -0.11 15.38
CA GLY A 60 16.02 -1.10 14.58
C GLY A 60 16.15 -2.53 15.09
N VAL A 61 16.48 -2.73 16.37
CA VAL A 61 16.50 -4.06 17.00
C VAL A 61 15.09 -4.67 16.94
N VAL A 62 14.98 -5.86 16.34
CA VAL A 62 13.70 -6.59 16.27
C VAL A 62 13.31 -7.09 17.65
N LEU A 63 12.05 -6.81 18.03
CA LEU A 63 11.46 -7.25 19.28
C LEU A 63 10.45 -8.37 19.06
N LEU A 64 10.15 -9.10 20.13
CA LEU A 64 9.08 -10.09 20.13
C LEU A 64 7.72 -9.41 19.95
N ASP A 65 6.76 -10.13 19.38
CA ASP A 65 5.40 -9.62 19.14
C ASP A 65 4.68 -9.15 20.42
N GLY A 66 4.94 -9.80 21.55
CA GLY A 66 4.42 -9.43 22.86
C GLY A 66 5.13 -8.25 23.54
N ALA A 67 6.14 -7.65 22.92
CA ALA A 67 6.86 -6.52 23.51
C ALA A 67 5.93 -5.32 23.71
N ALA A 68 6.00 -4.74 24.91
CA ALA A 68 5.29 -3.53 25.28
C ALA A 68 6.21 -2.30 25.21
N ILE A 69 5.63 -1.10 25.26
CA ILE A 69 6.37 0.17 25.14
C ILE A 69 7.44 0.26 26.23
N GLU A 70 7.10 -0.09 27.47
CA GLU A 70 7.99 -0.11 28.63
C GLU A 70 9.17 -1.08 28.49
N SER A 71 9.09 -2.04 27.56
CA SER A 71 10.16 -3.00 27.25
C SER A 71 11.08 -2.51 26.12
N GLY A 72 10.95 -1.25 25.69
CA GLY A 72 11.82 -0.63 24.69
C GLY A 72 11.26 -0.65 23.26
N TRP A 73 9.97 -0.92 23.07
CA TRP A 73 9.31 -0.79 21.77
C TRP A 73 9.00 0.68 21.46
N ILE A 74 9.64 1.21 20.41
CA ILE A 74 9.56 2.64 20.04
C ILE A 74 9.26 2.87 18.55
N MET A 75 9.36 1.83 17.73
CA MET A 75 9.13 1.91 16.29
C MET A 75 8.39 0.66 15.79
N THR A 76 7.67 0.79 14.68
CA THR A 76 6.98 -0.31 14.00
C THR A 76 7.37 -0.33 12.54
N ARG A 77 7.94 -1.43 12.05
CA ARG A 77 8.17 -1.64 10.62
C ARG A 77 6.94 -2.25 9.98
N ASP A 78 6.47 -1.67 8.89
CA ASP A 78 5.57 -2.30 7.94
C ASP A 78 6.38 -3.22 7.02
N ASN A 79 6.10 -4.53 7.08
CA ASN A 79 6.82 -5.53 6.30
C ASN A 79 6.39 -5.57 4.83
N VAL A 80 5.27 -4.94 4.47
CA VAL A 80 4.79 -4.83 3.08
C VAL A 80 5.49 -3.68 2.37
N THR A 81 5.51 -2.50 2.98
CA THR A 81 6.09 -1.28 2.37
C THR A 81 7.56 -1.08 2.70
N GLY A 82 8.07 -1.72 3.76
CA GLY A 82 9.41 -1.49 4.29
C GLY A 82 9.54 -0.21 5.12
N LEU A 83 8.48 0.59 5.26
CA LEU A 83 8.48 1.82 6.04
C LEU A 83 8.57 1.53 7.54
N ILE A 84 9.22 2.42 8.27
CA ILE A 84 9.30 2.36 9.72
C ILE A 84 8.57 3.58 10.30
N TRP A 85 7.66 3.31 11.21
CA TRP A 85 6.76 4.26 11.83
C TRP A 85 7.15 4.51 13.29
N GLU A 86 7.00 5.74 13.73
CA GLU A 86 7.07 6.13 15.14
C GLU A 86 5.93 5.46 15.94
N VAL A 87 6.24 4.96 17.14
CA VAL A 87 5.24 4.53 18.11
C VAL A 87 4.87 5.70 19.03
N LYS A 88 3.58 6.03 19.13
CA LYS A 88 3.08 7.11 20.01
C LYS A 88 2.97 6.66 21.47
N THR A 89 3.26 7.57 22.40
CA THR A 89 3.21 7.36 23.86
C THR A 89 2.04 8.11 24.50
N ASP A 90 1.91 8.02 25.83
CA ASP A 90 0.95 8.77 26.66
C ASP A 90 1.67 9.22 27.94
N ASP A 91 2.69 10.06 27.77
CA ASP A 91 3.71 10.41 28.78
C ASP A 91 4.11 11.90 28.81
N GLY A 92 3.47 12.74 28.01
CA GLY A 92 3.76 14.17 27.89
C GLY A 92 5.06 14.50 27.15
N SER A 93 5.76 13.50 26.61
CA SER A 93 6.93 13.73 25.73
C SER A 93 6.49 14.28 24.37
N ILE A 94 7.44 14.55 23.47
CA ILE A 94 7.12 14.91 22.08
C ILE A 94 6.37 13.78 21.32
N HIS A 95 6.53 12.54 21.77
CA HIS A 95 5.89 11.36 21.18
C HIS A 95 4.46 11.13 21.71
N ASP A 96 3.98 12.00 22.60
CA ASP A 96 2.67 11.88 23.23
C ASP A 96 1.54 11.97 22.21
N LYS A 97 0.54 11.09 22.35
CA LYS A 97 -0.64 11.00 21.48
C LYS A 97 -1.54 12.23 21.50
N ASN A 98 -1.49 13.03 22.57
CA ASN A 98 -2.32 14.21 22.75
C ASN A 98 -1.71 15.46 22.08
N ASN A 99 -0.43 15.39 21.67
CA ASN A 99 0.24 16.51 21.02
C ASN A 99 -0.36 16.77 19.64
N LYS A 100 -0.74 18.03 19.39
CA LYS A 100 -1.21 18.52 18.09
C LYS A 100 -0.34 19.65 17.60
N TYR A 101 -0.18 19.71 16.29
CA TYR A 101 0.72 20.64 15.61
C TYR A 101 -0.04 21.38 14.52
N THR A 102 0.26 22.67 14.32
CA THR A 102 -0.08 23.35 13.07
C THR A 102 0.75 22.77 11.94
N TRP A 103 0.26 22.86 10.71
CA TRP A 103 0.99 22.35 9.56
C TRP A 103 2.00 23.39 9.07
N CYS A 104 3.24 22.97 8.87
CA CYS A 104 4.34 23.75 8.30
C CYS A 104 5.21 22.90 7.36
N ASP A 105 5.53 23.45 6.18
CA ASP A 105 6.64 23.03 5.31
C ASP A 105 7.25 24.28 4.66
N SER A 106 8.41 24.71 5.17
CA SER A 106 9.11 25.90 4.71
C SER A 106 9.57 25.87 3.24
N ASN A 107 9.52 24.71 2.58
CA ASN A 107 10.03 24.53 1.21
C ASN A 107 8.97 24.73 0.11
N ILE A 108 7.72 25.03 0.47
CA ILE A 108 6.63 25.18 -0.50
C ILE A 108 5.95 26.55 -0.41
N ASP A 109 5.29 26.94 -1.49
CA ASP A 109 4.40 28.10 -1.50
C ASP A 109 3.25 27.90 -0.50
N ASN A 110 2.97 28.95 0.28
CA ASN A 110 2.06 28.92 1.42
C ASN A 110 2.46 27.82 2.44
N PRO A 111 3.56 28.04 3.19
CA PRO A 111 4.16 27.01 4.03
C PRO A 111 3.25 26.58 5.19
N GLY A 112 2.19 27.34 5.51
CA GLY A 112 1.27 27.05 6.59
C GLY A 112 1.52 27.96 7.79
N THR A 113 1.29 27.45 9.00
CA THR A 113 1.52 28.21 10.24
C THR A 113 2.73 27.64 10.95
N CYS A 114 3.89 28.12 10.49
CA CYS A 114 5.18 27.81 11.09
C CYS A 114 5.37 28.62 12.38
N GLY A 115 5.94 28.01 13.41
CA GLY A 115 6.16 28.55 14.74
C GLY A 115 7.46 28.02 15.32
N GLU A 116 7.64 28.19 16.63
CA GLU A 116 8.81 27.69 17.35
C GLU A 116 8.35 26.61 18.34
N GLY A 117 8.57 25.35 17.98
CA GLY A 117 8.15 24.17 18.73
C GLY A 117 6.66 23.81 18.63
N THR A 118 5.90 24.39 17.71
CA THR A 118 4.43 24.21 17.65
C THR A 118 3.89 23.67 16.33
N ASP A 119 4.77 23.37 15.37
CA ASP A 119 4.37 22.88 14.05
C ASP A 119 5.01 21.52 13.67
N THR A 120 4.60 21.01 12.51
CA THR A 120 5.05 19.72 11.98
C THR A 120 6.53 19.69 11.60
N GLU A 121 7.11 20.80 11.14
CA GLU A 121 8.53 20.89 10.78
C GLU A 121 9.40 20.85 12.04
N ASP A 122 9.01 21.58 13.09
CA ASP A 122 9.64 21.51 14.42
C ASP A 122 9.61 20.09 15.00
N PHE A 123 8.46 19.43 14.91
CA PHE A 123 8.29 18.05 15.36
C PHE A 123 9.31 17.12 14.68
N ILE A 124 9.40 17.18 13.35
CA ILE A 124 10.35 16.36 12.58
C ILE A 124 11.80 16.75 12.87
N HIS A 125 12.13 18.04 12.95
CA HIS A 125 13.47 18.50 13.30
C HIS A 125 13.91 17.99 14.66
N LYS A 126 13.02 18.00 15.65
CA LYS A 126 13.31 17.49 16.98
C LYS A 126 13.66 16.00 16.96
N LEU A 127 12.82 15.17 16.32
CA LEU A 127 13.07 13.73 16.16
C LEU A 127 14.44 13.46 15.51
N ASN A 128 14.77 14.19 14.46
CA ASN A 128 16.03 14.02 13.73
C ASN A 128 17.24 14.50 14.54
N SER A 129 17.12 15.64 15.22
CA SER A 129 18.19 16.19 16.07
C SER A 129 18.55 15.30 17.25
N GLU A 130 17.59 14.53 17.75
CA GLU A 130 17.76 13.59 18.87
C GLU A 130 18.09 12.17 18.39
N SER A 131 18.19 11.96 17.08
CA SER A 131 18.36 10.65 16.46
C SER A 131 17.35 9.64 17.02
N PHE A 132 16.05 9.98 17.02
CA PHE A 132 15.00 9.14 17.59
C PHE A 132 15.09 7.71 17.06
N GLY A 133 15.18 6.74 17.97
CA GLY A 133 15.35 5.33 17.63
C GLY A 133 16.67 4.97 16.95
N GLY A 134 17.67 5.86 16.99
CA GLY A 134 18.97 5.71 16.31
C GLY A 134 18.98 6.27 14.88
N PHE A 135 18.00 7.08 14.50
CA PHE A 135 17.81 7.55 13.12
C PHE A 135 17.47 9.03 13.03
N ASP A 136 17.90 9.67 11.95
CA ASP A 136 17.85 11.13 11.73
C ASP A 136 17.22 11.53 10.38
N ASP A 137 16.50 10.60 9.74
CA ASP A 137 15.82 10.74 8.44
C ASP A 137 14.28 10.61 8.57
N TRP A 138 13.72 10.96 9.73
CA TRP A 138 12.29 11.04 9.96
C TRP A 138 11.66 12.15 9.14
N ARG A 139 10.40 11.90 8.73
CA ARG A 139 9.58 12.84 7.96
C ARG A 139 8.10 12.63 8.25
N LEU A 140 7.28 13.60 7.87
CA LEU A 140 5.85 13.36 7.76
C LEU A 140 5.57 12.34 6.63
N PRO A 141 4.58 11.44 6.81
CA PRO A 141 4.15 10.52 5.77
C PRO A 141 3.38 11.25 4.68
N THR A 142 3.51 10.82 3.43
CA THR A 142 2.58 11.22 2.37
C THR A 142 1.18 10.71 2.67
N ILE A 143 0.14 11.22 2.00
CA ILE A 143 -1.23 10.75 2.24
C ILE A 143 -1.41 9.28 1.88
N LYS A 144 -0.71 8.80 0.84
CA LYS A 144 -0.67 7.38 0.43
C LYS A 144 0.00 6.50 1.49
N GLU A 145 1.11 6.97 2.07
CA GLU A 145 1.78 6.28 3.19
C GLU A 145 0.89 6.22 4.42
N LEU A 146 0.30 7.35 4.82
CA LEU A 146 -0.53 7.43 6.02
C LEU A 146 -1.84 6.63 5.86
N SER A 147 -2.46 6.63 4.68
CA SER A 147 -3.66 5.83 4.44
C SER A 147 -3.37 4.33 4.44
N SER A 148 -2.16 3.92 4.03
CA SER A 148 -1.79 2.50 3.93
C SER A 148 -1.74 1.74 5.26
N ILE A 149 -1.57 2.45 6.39
CA ILE A 149 -1.64 1.84 7.73
C ILE A 149 -3.07 1.76 8.29
N ALA A 150 -4.06 2.32 7.59
CA ALA A 150 -5.46 2.19 7.99
C ALA A 150 -5.94 0.75 7.76
N LYS A 151 -6.48 0.12 8.81
CA LYS A 151 -7.09 -1.22 8.72
C LYS A 151 -8.59 -1.08 8.52
N THR A 152 -9.06 -1.02 7.28
CA THR A 152 -10.47 -0.72 6.98
C THR A 152 -11.42 -1.90 7.10
N GLY A 153 -10.91 -3.12 7.31
CA GLY A 153 -11.71 -4.28 7.75
C GLY A 153 -12.23 -4.19 9.20
N ARG A 154 -11.96 -3.11 9.93
CA ARG A 154 -12.53 -2.84 11.27
C ARG A 154 -13.01 -1.39 11.36
N HIS A 155 -13.98 -1.11 12.22
CA HIS A 155 -14.62 0.20 12.26
C HIS A 155 -14.02 1.20 13.25
N SER A 156 -13.57 0.76 14.44
CA SER A 156 -13.03 1.65 15.47
C SER A 156 -12.04 0.93 16.40
N PRO A 157 -10.80 1.46 16.59
CA PRO A 157 -10.13 2.38 15.68
C PRO A 157 -9.75 1.67 14.37
N THR A 158 -9.69 2.41 13.27
CA THR A 158 -9.35 1.91 11.91
C THR A 158 -7.84 1.77 11.72
N ILE A 159 -7.17 1.16 12.70
CA ILE A 159 -5.74 0.88 12.68
C ILE A 159 -5.45 -0.35 13.54
N ASN A 160 -4.34 -1.04 13.29
CA ASN A 160 -3.91 -2.16 14.11
C ASN A 160 -3.22 -1.68 15.40
N THR A 161 -3.98 -1.48 16.46
CA THR A 161 -3.49 -0.97 17.76
C THR A 161 -2.47 -1.89 18.45
N HIS A 162 -2.34 -3.16 18.04
CA HIS A 162 -1.29 -4.05 18.53
C HIS A 162 0.10 -3.63 18.03
N PHE A 163 0.18 -2.93 16.90
CA PHE A 163 1.40 -2.41 16.29
C PHE A 163 1.46 -0.89 16.18
N PHE A 164 0.34 -0.20 16.38
CA PHE A 164 0.23 1.26 16.39
C PHE A 164 -0.55 1.70 17.63
N PRO A 165 0.05 1.56 18.83
CA PRO A 165 -0.63 1.93 20.06
C PRO A 165 -0.80 3.44 20.09
N ASN A 166 -1.83 3.90 20.78
CA ASN A 166 -2.14 5.32 20.95
C ASN A 166 -2.46 6.11 19.67
N ILE A 167 -2.54 5.45 18.50
CA ILE A 167 -3.04 6.05 17.26
C ILE A 167 -4.54 5.76 17.11
N GLY A 168 -5.31 6.78 16.71
CA GLY A 168 -6.75 6.64 16.46
C GLY A 168 -7.60 6.45 17.72
N LEU A 169 -7.06 6.72 18.91
CA LEU A 169 -7.85 6.65 20.15
C LEU A 169 -8.64 7.94 20.44
N LEU A 170 -8.34 9.02 19.71
CA LEU A 170 -8.97 10.34 19.87
C LEU A 170 -9.62 10.79 18.57
N PRO A 171 -10.78 11.48 18.62
CA PRO A 171 -11.56 11.86 17.44
C PRO A 171 -11.01 13.11 16.73
N ASP A 172 -9.77 13.03 16.23
CA ASP A 172 -9.23 14.01 15.27
C ASP A 172 -8.32 13.30 14.25
N TYR A 173 -7.91 14.06 13.25
CA TYR A 173 -7.17 13.57 12.09
C TYR A 173 -5.65 13.67 12.29
N TYR A 174 -4.93 12.84 11.54
CA TYR A 174 -3.48 12.83 11.45
C TYR A 174 -3.03 13.50 10.15
N TRP A 175 -2.10 14.44 10.25
CA TRP A 175 -1.53 15.15 9.13
C TRP A 175 -0.69 14.25 8.23
N SER A 176 -0.81 14.45 6.92
CA SER A 176 0.18 14.01 5.95
C SER A 176 1.09 15.18 5.53
N SER A 177 2.16 14.88 4.80
CA SER A 177 2.99 15.85 4.11
C SER A 177 2.38 16.33 2.78
N THR A 178 1.19 15.84 2.40
CA THR A 178 0.62 16.09 1.07
C THR A 178 -0.29 17.31 1.13
N SER A 179 0.14 18.41 0.52
CA SER A 179 -0.71 19.60 0.33
C SER A 179 -1.83 19.31 -0.66
N TYR A 180 -2.99 19.92 -0.44
CA TYR A 180 -4.07 19.93 -1.41
C TYR A 180 -3.76 20.88 -2.57
N THR A 181 -4.41 20.71 -3.72
CA THR A 181 -4.13 21.46 -4.96
C THR A 181 -4.23 22.98 -4.83
N ASN A 182 -4.99 23.50 -3.85
CA ASN A 182 -5.07 24.94 -3.57
C ASN A 182 -3.96 25.46 -2.65
N ASN A 183 -3.06 24.60 -2.16
CA ASN A 183 -2.00 24.89 -1.18
C ASN A 183 -2.44 25.51 0.16
N TYR A 184 -3.73 25.75 0.41
CA TYR A 184 -4.26 26.24 1.70
C TYR A 184 -4.66 25.11 2.65
N HIS A 185 -4.91 23.92 2.10
CA HIS A 185 -5.33 22.75 2.85
C HIS A 185 -4.31 21.63 2.71
N VAL A 186 -4.40 20.66 3.63
CA VAL A 186 -3.52 19.49 3.68
C VAL A 186 -4.38 18.26 3.83
N TRP A 187 -3.98 17.18 3.15
CA TRP A 187 -4.60 15.88 3.30
C TRP A 187 -4.29 15.25 4.66
N GLN A 188 -5.28 14.58 5.21
CA GLN A 188 -5.23 14.00 6.54
C GLN A 188 -6.07 12.72 6.62
N VAL A 189 -5.73 11.83 7.55
CA VAL A 189 -6.41 10.54 7.75
C VAL A 189 -7.08 10.49 9.12
N TYR A 190 -8.31 9.97 9.16
CA TYR A 190 -9.07 9.77 10.39
C TYR A 190 -9.04 8.33 10.86
N PHE A 191 -8.22 8.02 11.88
CA PHE A 191 -8.11 6.65 12.40
C PHE A 191 -9.12 6.32 13.51
N TYR A 192 -9.82 7.31 14.07
CA TYR A 192 -10.75 7.08 15.18
C TYR A 192 -11.91 6.15 14.79
N ASN A 193 -12.49 6.39 13.62
CA ASN A 193 -13.42 5.47 12.99
C ASN A 193 -13.35 5.58 11.47
N PHE A 194 -13.80 4.50 10.81
CA PHE A 194 -13.96 4.35 9.37
C PHE A 194 -12.70 4.51 8.48
N GLY A 195 -11.72 5.36 8.80
CA GLY A 195 -10.51 5.52 7.98
C GLY A 195 -10.64 6.58 6.89
N PHE A 196 -11.40 7.66 7.15
CA PHE A 196 -11.64 8.72 6.16
C PHE A 196 -10.36 9.44 5.74
N ILE A 197 -10.37 9.91 4.49
CA ILE A 197 -9.36 10.83 3.96
C ILE A 197 -10.06 12.13 3.59
N SER A 198 -9.58 13.22 4.16
CA SER A 198 -10.16 14.54 3.96
C SER A 198 -9.06 15.60 3.93
N THR A 199 -9.44 16.85 3.74
CA THR A 199 -8.53 17.99 3.79
C THR A 199 -8.91 18.94 4.91
N LYS A 200 -7.92 19.63 5.48
CA LYS A 200 -8.15 20.65 6.52
C LYS A 200 -7.21 21.84 6.31
N PRO A 201 -7.65 23.08 6.62
CA PRO A 201 -6.81 24.26 6.50
C PRO A 201 -5.50 24.14 7.29
N LYS A 202 -4.38 24.61 6.71
CA LYS A 202 -3.04 24.61 7.33
C LYS A 202 -2.95 25.33 8.68
N LEU A 203 -3.84 26.30 8.91
CA LEU A 203 -3.93 27.09 10.14
C LEU A 203 -4.48 26.33 11.36
N ASN A 204 -5.08 25.14 11.14
CA ASN A 204 -5.59 24.33 12.22
C ASN A 204 -4.53 23.37 12.76
N GLN A 205 -4.76 22.86 13.96
CA GLN A 205 -3.93 21.82 14.54
C GLN A 205 -4.45 20.41 14.20
N GLY A 206 -3.55 19.43 14.19
CA GLY A 206 -3.84 18.01 13.96
C GLY A 206 -2.77 17.11 14.56
N TYR A 207 -3.06 15.82 14.67
CA TYR A 207 -2.10 14.84 15.18
C TYR A 207 -1.03 14.53 14.13
N VAL A 208 0.10 13.98 14.58
CA VAL A 208 1.22 13.59 13.72
C VAL A 208 1.72 12.20 14.11
N CYS A 209 2.26 11.48 13.13
CA CYS A 209 3.03 10.27 13.32
C CYS A 209 4.16 10.31 12.30
N ALA A 210 5.41 10.23 12.77
CA ALA A 210 6.55 10.26 11.86
C ALA A 210 6.75 8.90 11.18
N VAL A 211 7.24 8.95 9.95
CA VAL A 211 7.66 7.79 9.17
C VAL A 211 9.09 7.99 8.67
N ARG A 212 9.79 6.90 8.43
CA ARG A 212 11.10 6.89 7.77
C ARG A 212 11.24 5.72 6.80
N GLY A 213 12.30 5.77 6.01
CA GLY A 213 12.53 4.86 4.89
C GLY A 213 12.36 5.56 3.54
N PRO A 214 12.59 4.84 2.43
CA PRO A 214 12.50 5.41 1.10
C PRO A 214 11.15 6.10 0.93
N LYS A 215 11.12 7.29 0.32
CA LYS A 215 9.85 7.96 0.08
C LYS A 215 9.03 7.15 -0.92
N SER A 216 7.73 7.01 -0.68
CA SER A 216 6.80 6.52 -1.71
C SER A 216 7.01 7.32 -2.99
N ASN A 217 7.57 6.67 -4.01
CA ASN A 217 7.66 7.26 -5.33
C ASN A 217 6.31 7.01 -6.02
N GLU A 218 5.84 7.98 -6.82
CA GLU A 218 4.65 7.84 -7.67
C GLU A 218 4.66 6.50 -8.45
N PRO A 219 3.49 5.91 -8.77
CA PRO A 219 3.42 4.60 -9.41
C PRO A 219 4.28 4.58 -10.69
N ALA A 220 4.95 3.46 -10.93
CA ALA A 220 5.84 3.32 -12.08
C ALA A 220 5.04 2.77 -13.26
N LEU A 221 4.19 3.64 -13.81
CA LEU A 221 3.19 3.30 -14.81
C LEU A 221 3.79 3.17 -16.21
N ILE A 222 3.50 2.05 -16.86
CA ILE A 222 3.85 1.76 -18.25
C ILE A 222 2.57 1.58 -19.06
N ASP A 223 2.48 2.31 -20.16
CA ASP A 223 1.43 2.17 -21.16
C ASP A 223 1.68 0.94 -22.05
N ASN A 224 0.72 0.01 -22.12
CA ASN A 224 0.77 -1.18 -22.97
C ASN A 224 -0.27 -1.14 -24.13
N GLY A 225 -0.80 0.02 -24.48
CA GLY A 225 -1.91 0.17 -25.42
C GLY A 225 -3.25 0.25 -24.69
N ASP A 226 -3.93 -0.88 -24.52
CA ASP A 226 -5.26 -0.93 -23.87
C ASP A 226 -5.19 -0.96 -22.33
N THR A 227 -4.01 -1.22 -21.78
CA THR A 227 -3.78 -1.33 -20.34
C THR A 227 -2.62 -0.46 -19.87
N VAL A 228 -2.56 -0.22 -18.56
CA VAL A 228 -1.45 0.45 -17.88
C VAL A 228 -0.95 -0.46 -16.75
N THR A 229 0.34 -0.73 -16.70
CA THR A 229 0.95 -1.54 -15.64
C THR A 229 1.75 -0.67 -14.68
N ASP A 230 1.46 -0.78 -13.38
CA ASP A 230 2.36 -0.29 -12.34
C ASP A 230 3.45 -1.35 -12.09
N THR A 231 4.66 -1.07 -12.58
CA THR A 231 5.80 -2.00 -12.48
C THR A 231 6.32 -2.20 -11.07
N LYS A 232 5.94 -1.34 -10.10
CA LYS A 232 6.29 -1.56 -8.70
C LYS A 232 5.41 -2.62 -8.09
N THR A 233 4.10 -2.40 -8.12
CA THR A 233 3.12 -3.25 -7.43
C THR A 233 2.75 -4.51 -8.22
N GLY A 234 3.01 -4.52 -9.53
CA GLY A 234 2.55 -5.58 -10.44
C GLY A 234 1.05 -5.52 -10.74
N LEU A 235 0.38 -4.43 -10.37
CA LEU A 235 -1.01 -4.18 -10.75
C LEU A 235 -1.08 -3.74 -12.22
N MET A 236 -2.05 -4.26 -12.94
CA MET A 236 -2.36 -3.85 -14.31
C MET A 236 -3.80 -3.37 -14.35
N TRP A 237 -3.99 -2.22 -14.98
CA TRP A 237 -5.24 -1.49 -15.03
C TRP A 237 -5.75 -1.45 -16.45
N LEU A 238 -7.05 -1.68 -16.64
CA LEU A 238 -7.69 -1.37 -17.90
C LEU A 238 -7.80 0.16 -18.03
N LYS A 239 -7.44 0.71 -19.20
CA LYS A 239 -7.51 2.16 -19.43
C LYS A 239 -8.95 2.65 -19.51
N GLU A 240 -9.76 1.94 -20.29
CA GLU A 240 -11.17 2.21 -20.47
C GLU A 240 -11.89 2.12 -19.11
N SER A 241 -12.62 3.18 -18.76
CA SER A 241 -13.54 3.15 -17.62
C SER A 241 -14.87 2.59 -18.09
N HIS A 242 -15.47 1.68 -17.32
CA HIS A 242 -16.87 1.34 -17.52
C HIS A 242 -17.78 2.44 -16.95
N GLY A 243 -18.94 2.60 -17.57
CA GLY A 243 -19.96 3.55 -17.14
C GLY A 243 -20.45 3.31 -15.71
N THR A 244 -21.35 4.18 -15.27
CA THR A 244 -21.86 4.14 -13.90
C THR A 244 -22.80 2.96 -13.68
N VAL A 245 -22.52 2.14 -12.67
CA VAL A 245 -23.37 1.01 -12.24
C VAL A 245 -23.51 0.97 -10.72
N ASP A 246 -24.46 0.18 -10.21
CA ASP A 246 -24.50 -0.16 -8.78
C ASP A 246 -23.33 -1.09 -8.39
N TRP A 247 -23.14 -1.31 -7.09
CA TRP A 247 -21.94 -1.97 -6.59
C TRP A 247 -21.85 -3.46 -6.96
N GLU A 248 -22.96 -4.20 -6.89
CA GLU A 248 -22.99 -5.62 -7.26
C GLU A 248 -22.80 -5.79 -8.78
N ALA A 249 -23.38 -4.90 -9.59
CA ALA A 249 -23.15 -4.86 -11.03
C ALA A 249 -21.69 -4.51 -11.36
N ALA A 250 -21.02 -3.67 -10.56
CA ALA A 250 -19.60 -3.35 -10.74
C ALA A 250 -18.70 -4.58 -10.54
N ILE A 251 -18.94 -5.36 -9.48
CA ILE A 251 -18.22 -6.62 -9.23
C ILE A 251 -18.46 -7.58 -10.40
N ASN A 252 -19.73 -7.85 -10.73
CA ASN A 252 -20.09 -8.79 -11.79
C ASN A 252 -19.52 -8.38 -13.16
N TYR A 253 -19.49 -7.07 -13.45
CA TYR A 253 -18.86 -6.55 -14.66
C TYR A 253 -17.39 -6.94 -14.73
N CYS A 254 -16.62 -6.69 -13.67
CA CYS A 254 -15.20 -7.02 -13.64
C CYS A 254 -14.95 -8.53 -13.74
N GLU A 255 -15.64 -9.34 -12.94
CA GLU A 255 -15.45 -10.81 -12.87
C GLU A 255 -15.80 -11.53 -14.18
N THR A 256 -16.64 -10.94 -15.03
CA THR A 256 -17.03 -11.50 -16.33
C THR A 256 -16.34 -10.83 -17.52
N LEU A 257 -15.49 -9.82 -17.27
CA LEU A 257 -14.84 -9.04 -18.31
C LEU A 257 -13.76 -9.86 -19.01
N SER A 258 -13.84 -9.94 -20.33
CA SER A 258 -12.75 -10.41 -21.19
C SER A 258 -12.32 -9.27 -22.11
N SER A 259 -11.22 -8.60 -21.75
CA SER A 259 -10.71 -7.42 -22.47
C SER A 259 -9.19 -7.37 -22.45
N ALA A 260 -8.58 -6.73 -23.45
CA ALA A 260 -7.13 -6.63 -23.65
C ALA A 260 -6.39 -7.99 -23.56
N ASN A 261 -7.01 -9.07 -24.04
CA ASN A 261 -6.52 -10.46 -23.96
C ASN A 261 -6.38 -11.02 -22.52
N HIS A 262 -7.17 -10.51 -21.59
CA HIS A 262 -7.23 -10.95 -20.20
C HIS A 262 -8.68 -11.16 -19.74
N ASP A 263 -8.88 -12.15 -18.88
CA ASP A 263 -10.18 -12.62 -18.36
C ASP A 263 -10.19 -12.77 -16.82
N ASP A 264 -9.15 -12.27 -16.15
CA ASP A 264 -8.94 -12.30 -14.69
C ASP A 264 -9.02 -10.88 -14.09
N TRP A 265 -9.92 -10.06 -14.62
CA TRP A 265 -10.19 -8.71 -14.12
C TRP A 265 -11.04 -8.77 -12.86
N ARG A 266 -10.77 -7.85 -11.94
CA ARG A 266 -11.53 -7.69 -10.69
C ARG A 266 -11.73 -6.22 -10.37
N LEU A 267 -12.69 -5.95 -9.48
CA LEU A 267 -12.84 -4.62 -8.90
C LEU A 267 -11.68 -4.37 -7.91
N PRO A 268 -10.96 -3.24 -7.98
CA PRO A 268 -9.85 -2.94 -7.09
C PRO A 268 -10.35 -2.70 -5.67
N ASN A 269 -9.56 -3.05 -4.67
CA ASN A 269 -9.83 -2.60 -3.32
C ASN A 269 -9.54 -1.08 -3.19
N ARG A 270 -10.01 -0.45 -2.11
CA ARG A 270 -9.90 1.01 -1.94
C ARG A 270 -8.45 1.49 -1.95
N ASN A 271 -7.52 0.69 -1.42
CA ASN A 271 -6.11 1.04 -1.35
C ASN A 271 -5.52 1.02 -2.76
N GLU A 272 -5.74 -0.07 -3.52
CA GLU A 272 -5.29 -0.19 -4.90
C GLU A 272 -5.83 0.94 -5.78
N LEU A 273 -7.13 1.26 -5.68
CA LEU A 273 -7.72 2.33 -6.47
C LEU A 273 -7.14 3.71 -6.09
N GLN A 274 -6.86 3.94 -4.81
CA GLN A 274 -6.18 5.15 -4.33
C GLN A 274 -4.76 5.29 -4.89
N SER A 275 -4.07 4.19 -5.19
CA SER A 275 -2.69 4.24 -5.72
C SER A 275 -2.58 5.05 -7.02
N LEU A 276 -3.65 5.07 -7.82
CA LEU A 276 -3.76 5.84 -9.07
C LEU A 276 -3.98 7.33 -8.87
N VAL A 277 -4.38 7.78 -7.68
CA VAL A 277 -4.67 9.19 -7.43
C VAL A 277 -3.39 10.01 -7.50
N ASP A 278 -3.39 11.05 -8.33
CA ASP A 278 -2.37 12.09 -8.37
C ASP A 278 -2.87 13.30 -7.56
N TYR A 279 -2.42 13.39 -6.31
CA TYR A 279 -2.84 14.43 -5.37
C TYR A 279 -2.35 15.85 -5.72
N SER A 280 -1.48 15.98 -6.74
CA SER A 280 -1.12 17.29 -7.30
C SER A 280 -2.15 17.81 -8.31
N LYS A 281 -3.11 16.97 -8.71
CA LYS A 281 -4.14 17.28 -9.71
C LYS A 281 -5.54 17.24 -9.10
N SER A 282 -6.46 17.90 -9.80
CA SER A 282 -7.90 17.77 -9.59
C SER A 282 -8.58 17.90 -10.95
N LYS A 283 -9.78 17.32 -11.07
CA LYS A 283 -10.61 17.38 -12.27
C LYS A 283 -9.95 16.89 -13.59
N PRO A 284 -9.49 15.64 -13.68
CA PRO A 284 -9.46 14.61 -12.64
C PRO A 284 -8.09 14.49 -11.94
N ALA A 285 -8.07 13.96 -10.72
CA ALA A 285 -6.90 13.69 -9.88
C ALA A 285 -6.19 12.38 -10.29
N ILE A 286 -5.78 12.27 -11.56
CA ILE A 286 -5.07 11.10 -12.13
C ILE A 286 -4.18 11.56 -13.30
N ASP A 287 -3.27 10.71 -13.76
CA ASP A 287 -2.58 10.92 -15.05
C ASP A 287 -3.52 10.67 -16.25
N THR A 288 -4.04 11.75 -16.83
CA THR A 288 -4.95 11.71 -17.98
C THR A 288 -4.27 11.34 -19.30
N ALA A 289 -2.93 11.37 -19.38
CA ALA A 289 -2.22 10.87 -20.56
C ALA A 289 -2.29 9.33 -20.61
N LEU A 290 -2.24 8.68 -19.44
CA LEU A 290 -2.32 7.23 -19.31
C LEU A 290 -3.76 6.72 -19.19
N PHE A 291 -4.62 7.50 -18.54
CA PHE A 291 -6.03 7.17 -18.30
C PHE A 291 -6.98 8.23 -18.88
N PRO A 292 -7.02 8.38 -20.22
CA PRO A 292 -7.76 9.45 -20.89
C PRO A 292 -9.27 9.39 -20.67
N ASP A 293 -9.83 8.20 -20.40
CA ASP A 293 -11.26 7.98 -20.18
C ASP A 293 -11.65 8.08 -18.70
N THR A 294 -10.82 8.70 -17.85
CA THR A 294 -11.19 8.92 -16.44
C THR A 294 -12.11 10.12 -16.31
N HIS A 295 -13.31 9.88 -15.78
CA HIS A 295 -14.23 10.95 -15.41
C HIS A 295 -13.90 11.51 -14.03
N SER A 296 -14.06 12.83 -13.85
CA SER A 296 -14.00 13.50 -12.54
C SER A 296 -15.24 13.13 -11.70
N SER A 297 -15.28 11.90 -11.20
CA SER A 297 -16.44 11.31 -10.52
C SER A 297 -16.01 10.23 -9.52
N ASN A 298 -16.99 9.57 -8.91
CA ASN A 298 -16.78 8.47 -7.98
C ASN A 298 -16.57 7.16 -8.75
N TYR A 299 -15.65 6.34 -8.25
CA TYR A 299 -15.35 5.00 -8.77
C TYR A 299 -15.43 3.99 -7.63
N TRP A 300 -16.20 2.93 -7.84
CA TRP A 300 -16.37 1.87 -6.84
C TRP A 300 -15.05 1.15 -6.55
N SER A 301 -14.88 0.76 -5.30
CA SER A 301 -13.90 -0.26 -4.89
C SER A 301 -14.60 -1.51 -4.36
N SER A 302 -13.91 -2.64 -4.30
CA SER A 302 -14.41 -3.89 -3.75
C SER A 302 -14.47 -3.91 -2.21
N THR A 303 -13.95 -2.87 -1.54
CA THR A 303 -13.90 -2.79 -0.08
C THR A 303 -15.25 -2.42 0.50
N THR A 304 -15.79 -3.30 1.35
CA THR A 304 -17.02 -3.05 2.12
C THR A 304 -16.72 -2.18 3.35
N GLN A 305 -17.67 -1.34 3.75
CA GLN A 305 -17.57 -0.56 4.98
C GLN A 305 -17.81 -1.49 6.21
N ALA A 306 -16.83 -1.59 7.11
CA ALA A 306 -16.80 -2.62 8.17
C ALA A 306 -17.86 -2.48 9.30
N PHE A 307 -18.56 -1.35 9.40
CA PHE A 307 -19.64 -1.09 10.36
C PHE A 307 -21.02 -1.18 9.71
N LEU A 308 -21.22 -0.49 8.58
CA LEU A 308 -22.44 -0.52 7.78
C LEU A 308 -22.16 -1.33 6.51
N THR A 309 -22.31 -2.64 6.59
CA THR A 309 -21.93 -3.57 5.52
C THR A 309 -22.81 -3.45 4.26
N THR A 310 -23.90 -2.68 4.35
CA THR A 310 -24.71 -2.22 3.21
C THR A 310 -24.00 -1.16 2.37
N GLN A 311 -22.85 -0.66 2.80
CA GLN A 311 -22.06 0.38 2.13
C GLN A 311 -20.72 -0.15 1.62
N ALA A 312 -20.23 0.45 0.55
CA ALA A 312 -18.91 0.16 -0.02
C ALA A 312 -18.13 1.45 -0.24
N TRP A 313 -16.80 1.33 -0.21
CA TRP A 313 -15.89 2.45 -0.44
C TRP A 313 -15.81 2.81 -1.93
N PHE A 314 -15.62 4.09 -2.20
CA PHE A 314 -15.28 4.63 -3.51
C PHE A 314 -14.09 5.59 -3.42
N VAL A 315 -13.42 5.79 -4.55
CA VAL A 315 -12.44 6.86 -4.76
C VAL A 315 -13.05 7.90 -5.69
N ASN A 316 -13.02 9.16 -5.28
CA ASN A 316 -13.48 10.27 -6.09
C ASN A 316 -12.31 10.86 -6.89
N PHE A 317 -12.31 10.70 -8.22
CA PHE A 317 -11.27 11.29 -9.08
C PHE A 317 -11.48 12.77 -9.39
N ASP A 318 -12.50 13.46 -8.88
CA ASP A 318 -12.51 14.94 -8.93
C ASP A 318 -11.39 15.50 -8.04
N SER A 319 -11.17 14.90 -6.86
CA SER A 319 -10.28 15.42 -5.82
C SER A 319 -9.27 14.43 -5.22
N GLY A 320 -9.48 13.12 -5.37
CA GLY A 320 -8.70 12.08 -4.68
C GLY A 320 -9.24 11.65 -3.32
N LEU A 321 -10.46 12.08 -2.98
CA LEU A 321 -11.14 11.77 -1.71
C LEU A 321 -11.58 10.30 -1.66
N LEU A 322 -11.52 9.69 -0.46
CA LEU A 322 -12.02 8.35 -0.17
C LEU A 322 -13.18 8.42 0.81
N ASP A 323 -14.32 7.87 0.41
CA ASP A 323 -15.56 7.81 1.19
C ASP A 323 -16.34 6.54 0.84
N TYR A 324 -17.54 6.38 1.38
CA TYR A 324 -18.40 5.23 1.12
C TYR A 324 -19.84 5.64 0.81
N TYR A 325 -20.56 4.73 0.16
CA TYR A 325 -21.97 4.92 -0.14
C TYR A 325 -22.73 3.59 -0.15
N ASP A 326 -24.07 3.65 -0.11
CA ASP A 326 -24.93 2.46 -0.09
C ASP A 326 -24.78 1.65 -1.39
N LYS A 327 -24.52 0.34 -1.24
CA LYS A 327 -24.27 -0.61 -2.35
C LYS A 327 -25.48 -0.73 -3.29
N SER A 328 -26.68 -0.64 -2.73
CA SER A 328 -27.96 -0.88 -3.42
C SER A 328 -28.68 0.40 -3.84
N ASP A 329 -28.06 1.58 -3.69
CA ASP A 329 -28.73 2.82 -4.08
C ASP A 329 -28.79 2.94 -5.61
N THR A 330 -30.01 2.93 -6.15
CA THR A 330 -30.27 3.06 -7.58
C THR A 330 -30.18 4.50 -8.11
N PHE A 331 -30.12 5.50 -7.22
CA PHE A 331 -29.96 6.91 -7.59
C PHE A 331 -28.49 7.30 -7.79
N TYR A 332 -27.57 6.61 -7.11
CA TYR A 332 -26.14 6.89 -7.18
C TYR A 332 -25.37 5.68 -7.71
N SER A 333 -25.06 5.71 -9.01
CA SER A 333 -24.22 4.73 -9.67
C SER A 333 -22.83 5.33 -9.93
N TYR A 334 -21.77 4.54 -9.76
CA TYR A 334 -20.39 4.99 -9.88
C TYR A 334 -19.64 4.23 -10.96
N TYR A 335 -18.59 4.87 -11.51
CA TYR A 335 -17.77 4.29 -12.57
C TYR A 335 -16.95 3.11 -12.06
N VAL A 336 -16.45 2.29 -12.98
CA VAL A 336 -15.64 1.12 -12.65
C VAL A 336 -14.33 1.16 -13.42
N ARG A 337 -13.23 0.91 -12.71
CA ARG A 337 -11.90 0.75 -13.28
C ARG A 337 -11.37 -0.65 -12.93
N PRO A 338 -11.45 -1.62 -13.84
CA PRO A 338 -10.95 -2.97 -13.60
C PRO A 338 -9.44 -2.98 -13.35
N VAL A 339 -9.03 -3.81 -12.39
CA VAL A 339 -7.63 -4.11 -12.08
C VAL A 339 -7.41 -5.61 -12.18
N ARG A 340 -6.16 -6.00 -12.43
CA ARG A 340 -5.70 -7.38 -12.32
C ARG A 340 -4.27 -7.43 -11.79
N GLY A 341 -3.80 -8.63 -11.44
CA GLY A 341 -2.46 -8.81 -10.90
C GLY A 341 -2.35 -8.40 -9.43
N GLY A 342 -1.18 -7.94 -9.02
CA GLY A 342 -0.86 -7.62 -7.62
C GLY A 342 -0.50 -8.84 -6.76
N LEU A 343 -0.90 -10.06 -7.18
CA LEU A 343 -0.45 -11.30 -6.54
C LEU A 343 1.09 -11.32 -6.51
N PRO A 344 1.71 -11.52 -5.33
CA PRO A 344 3.17 -11.49 -5.21
C PRO A 344 3.75 -12.53 -6.15
N ALA A 345 4.38 -12.10 -7.25
CA ALA A 345 5.04 -12.90 -8.28
C ALA A 345 4.74 -14.40 -8.09
N SER A 346 3.47 -14.77 -8.30
CA SER A 346 3.03 -16.14 -7.99
C SER A 346 3.89 -17.08 -8.82
N LEU A 347 4.07 -18.33 -8.40
CA LEU A 347 4.98 -19.32 -9.00
C LEU A 347 5.22 -19.23 -10.53
N LYS A 348 4.24 -18.76 -11.33
CA LYS A 348 4.40 -18.37 -12.75
C LYS A 348 5.64 -17.52 -13.07
N ASP A 349 5.98 -16.49 -12.29
CA ASP A 349 7.19 -15.69 -12.55
C ASP A 349 8.46 -16.43 -12.13
N SER A 350 8.37 -17.25 -11.08
CA SER A 350 9.41 -18.23 -10.73
C SER A 350 9.60 -19.25 -11.86
N PHE A 351 8.55 -19.63 -12.60
CA PHE A 351 8.61 -20.50 -13.77
C PHE A 351 9.19 -19.81 -15.01
N ILE A 352 9.03 -18.49 -15.16
CA ILE A 352 9.75 -17.71 -16.18
C ILE A 352 11.24 -17.65 -15.83
N GLY A 353 11.59 -17.42 -14.57
CA GLY A 353 12.98 -17.55 -14.07
C GLY A 353 13.55 -18.97 -14.24
N LEU A 354 12.73 -20.00 -14.02
CA LEU A 354 13.08 -21.40 -14.23
C LEU A 354 13.23 -21.75 -15.71
N LYS A 355 12.41 -21.19 -16.61
CA LYS A 355 12.55 -21.31 -18.08
C LYS A 355 13.84 -20.66 -18.60
N VAL A 356 14.28 -19.57 -17.98
CA VAL A 356 15.58 -18.96 -18.29
C VAL A 356 16.72 -19.87 -17.83
N MET A 357 16.60 -20.54 -16.68
CA MET A 357 17.59 -21.51 -16.21
C MET A 357 17.63 -22.82 -17.02
N THR A 358 16.52 -23.29 -17.60
CA THR A 358 16.50 -24.49 -18.46
C THR A 358 17.08 -24.27 -19.87
N SER A 359 17.47 -23.04 -20.22
CA SER A 359 18.30 -22.77 -21.40
C SER A 359 19.78 -23.20 -21.21
N TYR A 360 20.17 -23.52 -19.97
CA TYR A 360 21.39 -24.28 -19.70
C TYR A 360 21.03 -25.76 -19.56
N GLN A 361 21.44 -26.57 -20.53
CA GLN A 361 21.25 -28.01 -20.50
C GLN A 361 22.04 -28.63 -19.34
N THR A 362 21.37 -28.87 -18.22
CA THR A 362 21.74 -29.93 -17.28
C THR A 362 20.60 -30.93 -17.24
N THR A 363 20.82 -32.09 -17.86
CA THR A 363 19.92 -33.23 -17.85
C THR A 363 19.84 -33.81 -16.44
N THR A 364 18.82 -33.42 -15.68
CA THR A 364 18.43 -34.13 -14.45
C THR A 364 16.93 -34.36 -14.47
N ASP A 365 16.55 -35.64 -14.41
CA ASP A 365 15.17 -36.09 -14.33
C ASP A 365 14.56 -35.65 -12.99
N LEU A 366 13.60 -34.73 -13.07
CA LEU A 366 12.87 -34.14 -11.94
C LEU A 366 11.45 -34.70 -11.89
N SER A 367 11.27 -36.02 -12.08
CA SER A 367 9.97 -36.66 -11.93
C SER A 367 9.52 -36.59 -10.46
N GLY A 368 8.88 -35.49 -10.09
CA GLY A 368 8.31 -35.21 -8.77
C GLY A 368 6.82 -35.53 -8.68
N ASP A 369 6.26 -36.17 -9.70
CA ASP A 369 4.96 -36.83 -9.64
C ASP A 369 5.15 -38.17 -8.93
N VAL A 370 4.95 -38.16 -7.61
CA VAL A 370 5.22 -39.31 -6.74
C VAL A 370 4.03 -40.28 -6.75
N ASN A 371 2.84 -39.78 -7.09
CA ASN A 371 1.59 -40.53 -7.11
C ASN A 371 1.20 -41.03 -8.52
N GLY A 372 1.91 -40.61 -9.57
CA GLY A 372 1.75 -41.07 -10.96
C GLY A 372 0.47 -40.58 -11.64
N ASN A 373 -0.12 -39.48 -11.16
CA ASN A 373 -1.39 -38.96 -11.68
C ASN A 373 -1.22 -37.87 -12.75
N ASN A 374 0.02 -37.60 -13.19
CA ASN A 374 0.41 -36.55 -14.13
C ASN A 374 0.00 -35.13 -13.68
N LYS A 375 -0.17 -34.91 -12.38
CA LYS A 375 -0.37 -33.60 -11.75
C LYS A 375 0.65 -33.47 -10.62
N ILE A 376 1.06 -32.24 -10.33
CA ILE A 376 1.91 -31.95 -9.16
C ILE A 376 1.05 -31.20 -8.17
N ASP A 377 0.80 -31.81 -7.02
CA ASP A 377 0.08 -31.16 -5.93
C ASP A 377 1.00 -30.31 -5.04
N LEU A 378 0.42 -29.63 -4.05
CA LEU A 378 1.16 -28.73 -3.16
C LEU A 378 2.25 -29.48 -2.34
N LEU A 379 1.97 -30.73 -1.94
CA LEU A 379 2.91 -31.55 -1.17
C LEU A 379 4.07 -32.02 -2.05
N GLU A 380 3.77 -32.42 -3.28
CA GLU A 380 4.78 -32.80 -4.28
C GLU A 380 5.65 -31.60 -4.70
N SER A 381 5.05 -30.41 -4.78
CA SER A 381 5.76 -29.15 -5.02
C SER A 381 6.75 -28.84 -3.89
N ILE A 382 6.33 -28.98 -2.63
CA ILE A 382 7.18 -28.80 -1.45
C ILE A 382 8.32 -29.82 -1.43
N TYR A 383 8.04 -31.08 -1.78
CA TYR A 383 9.03 -32.14 -1.84
C TYR A 383 10.13 -31.86 -2.88
N ILE A 384 9.76 -31.40 -4.08
CA ILE A 384 10.71 -31.03 -5.13
C ILE A 384 11.60 -29.87 -4.66
N LEU A 385 11.01 -28.83 -4.05
CA LEU A 385 11.73 -27.67 -3.52
C LEU A 385 12.73 -28.06 -2.43
N GLN A 386 12.34 -28.92 -1.48
CA GLN A 386 13.25 -29.43 -0.44
C GLN A 386 14.44 -30.20 -1.02
N LYS A 387 14.21 -30.95 -2.12
CA LYS A 387 15.25 -31.73 -2.81
C LYS A 387 16.26 -30.84 -3.53
N ILE A 388 15.81 -29.69 -4.03
CA ILE A 388 16.66 -28.65 -4.63
C ILE A 388 17.49 -27.96 -3.53
N THR A 389 16.85 -27.54 -2.43
CA THR A 389 17.54 -26.81 -1.35
C THR A 389 18.64 -27.62 -0.68
N ARG A 390 18.43 -28.93 -0.48
CA ARG A 390 19.46 -29.84 0.11
C ARG A 390 20.68 -30.11 -0.78
N ARG A 391 20.69 -29.64 -2.03
CA ARG A 391 21.84 -29.78 -2.94
C ARG A 391 22.62 -28.47 -3.13
N ILE A 392 22.19 -27.39 -2.47
CA ILE A 392 22.84 -26.07 -2.49
C ILE A 392 23.71 -25.84 -1.24
N GLU A 393 23.60 -26.71 -0.23
CA GLU A 393 24.62 -26.93 0.82
C GLU A 393 25.70 -27.90 0.32
#